data_AF-A0A952ABK0-F1
#
_entry.id   AF-A0A952ABK0-F1
#
_cell.length_a   1.000
_cell.length_b   1.000
_cell.length_c   1.000
_cell.angle_alpha   90.00
_cell.angle_beta   90.00
_cell.angle_gamma   90.00
#
_symmetry.space_group_name_H-M   'P 1'
#
loop_
_entity.id
_entity.type
_entity.pdbx_description
1 polymer ?
#
loop_
_entity_poly.entity_id
_entity_poly.type
_entity_poly.pdbx_seq_one_letter_code
_entity_poly.pdbx_strand_id
1 'polypeptide(L)'
;MNVASMTAPAVSHAASDRAGLHEKVTIRNLDFYYGDYRALKDISLSLYCNKVTAFIGPSGCGKSTLLRVLNRMYDLYPNQRAVGEVRVDGRNILDSKTDLNLLRAQIGMVFQKPTPFPMSIYENIAFGIRLYEKLSRSELDGRVESALRRAALWDEVGNKLSANGMSLSGGQQQRLCIARTIAVQPEVILFDEPCSALDPISTAKIEELIDELKDDYTIVIVTHNMQQAARVSDFTAFMYLGELAEFDSTTTIFTSPKDKRTQDYITGRFG
;
A
#
# COMPACT_ATOMS: atom_id res chain seq x y z
N MET A 1 -33.14 21.25 29.76
CA MET A 1 -32.28 20.05 29.74
C MET A 1 -31.26 20.25 28.63
N ASN A 2 -30.07 20.74 28.99
CA ASN A 2 -28.97 20.96 28.04
C ASN A 2 -28.13 19.69 27.99
N VAL A 3 -28.13 19.00 26.86
CA VAL A 3 -27.22 17.88 26.62
C VAL A 3 -25.90 18.49 26.12
N ALA A 4 -24.93 18.56 27.02
CA ALA A 4 -23.58 19.01 26.71
C ALA A 4 -22.95 18.08 25.67
N SER A 5 -22.47 18.64 24.56
CA SER A 5 -21.68 17.93 23.57
C SER A 5 -20.33 17.56 24.17
N MET A 6 -20.11 16.28 24.42
CA MET A 6 -18.79 15.75 24.75
C MET A 6 -17.97 15.69 23.46
N THR A 7 -17.08 16.65 23.27
CA THR A 7 -15.98 16.57 22.31
C THR A 7 -15.07 15.43 22.71
N ALA A 8 -14.92 14.44 21.83
CA ALA A 8 -13.94 13.36 21.99
C ALA A 8 -12.51 13.95 22.09
N PRO A 9 -11.64 13.42 22.96
CA PRO A 9 -10.28 13.92 23.09
C PRO A 9 -9.47 13.59 21.84
N ALA A 10 -8.74 14.56 21.32
CA ALA A 10 -7.76 14.36 20.26
C ALA A 10 -6.70 13.35 20.73
N VAL A 11 -6.57 12.24 20.00
CA VAL A 11 -5.62 11.18 20.31
C VAL A 11 -4.20 11.71 20.08
N SER A 12 -3.48 12.03 21.16
CA SER A 12 -2.06 12.36 21.08
C SER A 12 -1.26 11.06 20.89
N HIS A 13 -0.94 10.73 19.65
CA HIS A 13 -0.06 9.61 19.36
C HIS A 13 1.34 9.87 19.94
N ALA A 14 1.85 8.89 20.69
CA ALA A 14 3.11 8.98 21.44
C ALA A 14 4.27 9.48 20.54
N ALA A 15 4.86 10.60 20.91
CA ALA A 15 5.82 11.34 20.10
C ALA A 15 7.29 10.87 20.24
N SER A 16 7.61 9.95 21.17
CA SER A 16 9.01 9.68 21.53
C SER A 16 9.78 8.80 20.55
N ASP A 17 9.13 7.84 19.88
CA ASP A 17 9.79 6.92 18.91
C ASP A 17 9.83 7.45 17.47
N ARG A 18 9.32 8.67 17.25
CA ARG A 18 9.20 9.27 15.90
C ARG A 18 10.25 10.36 15.63
N ALA A 19 11.09 10.65 16.62
CA ALA A 19 12.15 11.64 16.50
C ALA A 19 13.18 11.21 15.43
N GLY A 20 13.28 11.97 14.35
CA GLY A 20 14.23 11.72 13.25
C GLY A 20 13.67 10.97 12.04
N LEU A 21 12.40 10.55 12.07
CA LEU A 21 11.76 9.97 10.89
C LEU A 21 11.29 11.07 9.93
N HIS A 22 11.55 10.89 8.64
CA HIS A 22 11.06 11.78 7.59
C HIS A 22 9.67 11.32 7.12
N GLU A 23 8.68 12.20 7.18
CA GLU A 23 7.31 11.93 6.73
C GLU A 23 7.24 11.97 5.19
N LYS A 24 6.92 10.83 4.57
CA LYS A 24 6.72 10.72 3.11
C LYS A 24 5.30 11.12 2.71
N VAL A 25 4.32 10.62 3.48
CA VAL A 25 2.90 10.91 3.28
C VAL A 25 2.31 11.34 4.62
N THR A 26 1.54 12.43 4.62
CA THR A 26 0.77 12.86 5.79
C THR A 26 -0.71 12.89 5.44
N ILE A 27 -1.52 12.30 6.31
CA ILE A 27 -2.98 12.24 6.19
C ILE A 27 -3.53 12.99 7.38
N ARG A 28 -4.40 13.99 7.14
CA ARG A 28 -5.00 14.82 8.19
C ARG A 28 -6.49 14.95 7.96
N ASN A 29 -7.25 14.57 8.99
CA ASN A 29 -8.70 14.66 9.04
C ASN A 29 -9.39 14.14 7.78
N LEU A 30 -8.91 12.99 7.28
CA LEU A 30 -9.39 12.40 6.04
C LEU A 30 -10.72 11.68 6.28
N ASP A 31 -11.72 12.14 5.54
CA ASP A 31 -13.00 11.48 5.35
C ASP A 31 -13.13 10.94 3.94
N PHE A 32 -13.85 9.83 3.81
CA PHE A 32 -14.17 9.26 2.52
C PHE A 32 -15.62 8.82 2.45
N TYR A 33 -16.25 9.07 1.31
CA TYR A 33 -17.67 8.81 1.11
C TYR A 33 -17.92 7.99 -0.15
N TYR A 34 -18.77 6.98 -0.02
CA TYR A 34 -19.44 6.29 -1.13
C TYR A 34 -20.88 6.80 -1.21
N GLY A 35 -21.16 7.74 -2.12
CA GLY A 35 -22.38 8.53 -2.09
C GLY A 35 -22.52 9.27 -0.77
N ASP A 36 -23.58 8.97 -0.03
CA ASP A 36 -23.85 9.56 1.29
C ASP A 36 -23.23 8.76 2.45
N TYR A 37 -22.74 7.54 2.19
CA TYR A 37 -22.15 6.69 3.22
C TYR A 37 -20.69 7.10 3.51
N ARG A 38 -20.44 7.62 4.72
CA ARG A 38 -19.09 7.95 5.22
C ARG A 38 -18.36 6.69 5.66
N ALA A 39 -17.48 6.18 4.79
CA ALA A 39 -16.73 4.95 4.99
C ALA A 39 -15.41 5.16 5.74
N LEU A 40 -14.76 6.31 5.58
CA LEU A 40 -13.61 6.72 6.40
C LEU A 40 -13.98 7.96 7.20
N LYS A 41 -13.57 7.99 8.46
CA LYS A 41 -13.96 8.97 9.46
C LYS A 41 -12.71 9.52 10.15
N ASP A 42 -12.39 10.77 9.85
CA ASP A 42 -11.36 11.56 10.54
C ASP A 42 -9.99 10.86 10.65
N ILE A 43 -9.57 10.20 9.56
CA ILE A 43 -8.31 9.47 9.54
C ILE A 43 -7.14 10.45 9.56
N SER A 44 -6.23 10.29 10.53
CA SER A 44 -5.01 11.09 10.64
C SER A 44 -3.81 10.22 11.00
N LEU A 45 -2.79 10.18 10.13
CA LEU A 45 -1.53 9.46 10.36
C LEU A 45 -0.43 9.96 9.42
N SER A 46 0.81 9.58 9.72
CA SER A 46 1.97 9.82 8.87
C SER A 46 2.60 8.49 8.46
N LEU A 47 2.97 8.39 7.18
CA LEU A 47 3.76 7.30 6.61
C LEU A 47 5.19 7.81 6.39
N TYR A 48 6.18 7.02 6.77
CA TYR A 48 7.57 7.46 6.81
C TYR A 48 8.38 6.97 5.60
N CYS A 49 9.41 7.72 5.23
CA CYS A 49 10.36 7.35 4.19
C CYS A 49 11.01 5.99 4.49
N ASN A 50 11.03 5.09 3.48
CA ASN A 50 11.76 3.82 3.54
C ASN A 50 11.34 2.95 4.75
N LYS A 51 10.03 2.98 5.02
CA LYS A 51 9.37 2.20 6.06
C LYS A 51 8.17 1.49 5.50
N VAL A 52 7.90 0.32 6.06
CA VAL A 52 6.71 -0.47 5.75
C VAL A 52 5.65 -0.20 6.80
N THR A 53 4.48 0.27 6.37
CA THR A 53 3.31 0.47 7.24
C THR A 53 2.22 -0.53 6.88
N ALA A 54 1.83 -1.38 7.82
CA ALA A 54 0.72 -2.31 7.66
C ALA A 54 -0.61 -1.67 8.10
N PHE A 55 -1.63 -1.76 7.24
CA PHE A 55 -3.02 -1.47 7.58
C PHE A 55 -3.73 -2.79 7.85
N ILE A 56 -4.15 -2.98 9.11
CA ILE A 56 -4.83 -4.19 9.59
C ILE A 56 -6.22 -3.87 10.13
N GLY A 57 -7.05 -4.90 10.28
CA GLY A 57 -8.38 -4.77 10.85
C GLY A 57 -9.44 -5.61 10.13
N PRO A 58 -10.66 -5.71 10.68
CA PRO A 58 -11.73 -6.54 10.12
C PRO A 58 -12.09 -6.18 8.68
N SER A 59 -12.73 -7.11 7.96
CA SER A 59 -13.27 -6.83 6.63
C SER A 59 -14.27 -5.68 6.68
N GLY A 60 -14.25 -4.79 5.68
CA GLY A 60 -15.15 -3.65 5.60
C GLY A 60 -14.79 -2.44 6.47
N CYS A 61 -13.68 -2.47 7.23
CA CYS A 61 -13.29 -1.31 8.06
C CYS A 61 -12.64 -0.14 7.30
N GLY A 62 -12.45 -0.25 5.98
CA GLY A 62 -11.98 0.86 5.13
C GLY A 62 -10.51 0.80 4.69
N LYS A 63 -9.75 -0.26 4.99
CA LYS A 63 -8.32 -0.39 4.64
C LYS A 63 -8.00 -0.14 3.16
N SER A 64 -8.62 -0.91 2.25
CA SER A 64 -8.41 -0.75 0.81
C SER A 64 -8.95 0.59 0.30
N THR A 65 -9.98 1.16 0.93
CA THR A 65 -10.45 2.53 0.64
C THR A 65 -9.36 3.55 0.95
N LEU A 66 -8.78 3.48 2.16
CA LEU A 66 -7.69 4.37 2.57
C LEU A 66 -6.49 4.24 1.64
N LEU A 67 -6.12 3.01 1.27
CA LEU A 67 -5.05 2.74 0.32
C LEU A 67 -5.31 3.40 -1.04
N ARG A 68 -6.53 3.28 -1.59
CA ARG A 68 -6.92 3.88 -2.89
C ARG A 68 -6.99 5.40 -2.87
N VAL A 69 -7.14 6.03 -1.70
CA VAL A 69 -7.05 7.49 -1.58
C VAL A 69 -5.62 7.96 -1.88
N LEU A 70 -4.61 7.20 -1.47
CA LEU A 70 -3.19 7.60 -1.59
C LEU A 70 -2.72 7.78 -3.04
N ASN A 71 -3.32 7.09 -4.01
CA ASN A 71 -3.04 7.28 -5.44
C ASN A 71 -4.26 7.74 -6.25
N ARG A 72 -5.32 8.18 -5.56
CA ARG A 72 -6.59 8.65 -6.14
C ARG A 72 -7.17 7.69 -7.18
N MET A 73 -7.09 6.39 -6.92
CA MET A 73 -7.76 5.38 -7.75
C MET A 73 -9.29 5.45 -7.63
N TYR A 74 -9.81 6.03 -6.55
CA TYR A 74 -11.25 6.23 -6.37
C TYR A 74 -11.87 7.18 -7.41
N ASP A 75 -11.10 8.10 -8.00
CA ASP A 75 -11.57 9.04 -9.03
C ASP A 75 -12.05 8.33 -10.31
N LEU A 76 -11.67 7.07 -10.49
CA LEU A 76 -12.13 6.25 -11.62
C LEU A 76 -13.59 5.78 -11.46
N TYR A 77 -14.18 5.98 -10.28
CA TYR A 77 -15.51 5.50 -9.94
C TYR A 77 -16.43 6.68 -9.58
N PRO A 78 -17.66 6.71 -10.11
CA PRO A 78 -18.60 7.79 -9.81
C PRO A 78 -19.04 7.76 -8.34
N ASN A 79 -19.50 8.92 -7.85
CA ASN A 79 -20.06 9.10 -6.50
C ASN A 79 -19.09 8.74 -5.36
N GLN A 80 -17.78 8.85 -5.57
CA GLN A 80 -16.77 8.69 -4.54
C GLN A 80 -16.07 10.03 -4.28
N ARG A 81 -15.86 10.38 -3.01
CA ARG A 81 -15.15 11.61 -2.64
C ARG A 81 -14.30 11.44 -1.39
N ALA A 82 -13.12 12.04 -1.41
CA ALA A 82 -12.27 12.24 -0.25
C ALA A 82 -12.32 13.71 0.19
N VAL A 83 -12.34 13.97 1.50
CA VAL A 83 -12.30 15.31 2.10
C VAL A 83 -11.27 15.31 3.22
N GLY A 84 -10.50 16.39 3.37
CA GLY A 84 -9.39 16.48 4.31
C GLY A 84 -8.10 16.80 3.56
N GLU A 85 -6.95 16.39 4.11
CA GLU A 85 -5.66 16.56 3.45
C GLU A 85 -4.89 15.24 3.36
N VAL A 86 -4.38 14.97 2.17
CA VAL A 86 -3.40 13.90 1.95
C VAL A 86 -2.23 14.52 1.23
N ARG A 87 -1.08 14.64 1.88
CA ARG A 87 0.10 15.28 1.32
C ARG A 87 1.20 14.27 1.07
N VAL A 88 1.79 14.32 -0.12
CA VAL A 88 2.97 13.54 -0.50
C VAL A 88 4.10 14.52 -0.73
N ASP A 89 5.18 14.39 0.04
CA ASP A 89 6.29 15.37 0.10
C ASP A 89 5.80 16.82 0.24
N GLY A 90 4.82 17.02 1.14
CA GLY A 90 4.24 18.32 1.45
C GLY A 90 3.19 18.84 0.45
N ARG A 91 2.98 18.19 -0.70
CA ARG A 91 1.98 18.59 -1.70
C ARG A 91 0.66 17.85 -1.49
N ASN A 92 -0.44 18.56 -1.31
CA ASN A 92 -1.75 17.95 -1.16
C ASN A 92 -2.21 17.32 -2.49
N ILE A 93 -2.39 16.00 -2.50
CA ILE A 93 -2.78 15.25 -3.71
C ILE A 93 -4.28 15.32 -3.99
N LEU A 94 -5.09 15.75 -3.02
CA LEU A 94 -6.54 15.91 -3.19
C LEU A 94 -6.92 17.19 -3.95
N ASP A 95 -5.95 18.05 -4.29
CA ASP A 95 -6.22 19.23 -5.11
C ASP A 95 -6.70 18.81 -6.52
N SER A 96 -7.71 19.51 -7.02
CA SER A 96 -8.18 19.41 -8.40
C SER A 96 -7.08 19.60 -9.46
N LYS A 97 -6.00 20.31 -9.12
CA LYS A 97 -4.87 20.59 -10.02
C LYS A 97 -3.82 19.49 -10.07
N THR A 98 -3.93 18.45 -9.23
CA THR A 98 -2.97 17.35 -9.21
C THR A 98 -3.02 16.57 -10.52
N ASP A 99 -1.88 16.41 -11.17
CA ASP A 99 -1.74 15.52 -12.32
C ASP A 99 -1.84 14.06 -11.85
N LEU A 100 -2.96 13.41 -12.17
CA LEU A 100 -3.24 12.04 -11.74
C LEU A 100 -2.31 11.01 -12.38
N ASN A 101 -1.78 11.27 -13.59
CA ASN A 101 -0.87 10.35 -14.23
C ASN A 101 0.49 10.37 -13.53
N LEU A 102 1.00 11.58 -13.24
CA LEU A 102 2.24 11.73 -12.48
C LEU A 102 2.10 11.15 -11.07
N LEU A 103 0.98 11.42 -10.38
CA LEU A 103 0.71 10.87 -9.05
C LEU A 103 0.74 9.34 -9.06
N ARG A 104 0.13 8.70 -10.06
CA ARG A 104 0.09 7.23 -10.18
C ARG A 104 1.42 6.62 -10.62
N ALA A 105 2.29 7.39 -11.27
CA ALA A 105 3.67 6.99 -11.52
C ALA A 105 4.51 7.07 -10.22
N GLN A 106 4.31 8.11 -9.41
CA GLN A 106 4.98 8.27 -8.12
C GLN A 106 4.49 7.29 -7.05
N ILE A 107 3.22 6.86 -7.13
CA ILE A 107 2.58 5.97 -6.16
C ILE A 107 2.04 4.73 -6.87
N GLY A 108 2.90 3.73 -6.97
CA GLY A 108 2.61 2.45 -7.60
C GLY A 108 1.65 1.60 -6.75
N MET A 109 0.79 0.81 -7.39
CA MET A 109 -0.19 -0.04 -6.71
C MET A 109 -0.17 -1.46 -7.25
N VAL A 110 -0.10 -2.42 -6.32
CA VAL A 110 -0.20 -3.86 -6.56
C VAL A 110 -1.49 -4.37 -5.91
N PHE A 111 -2.35 -4.96 -6.71
CA PHE A 111 -3.67 -5.43 -6.28
C PHE A 111 -3.64 -6.86 -5.75
N GLN A 112 -4.66 -7.19 -4.96
CA GLN A 112 -4.88 -8.52 -4.39
C GLN A 112 -4.95 -9.61 -5.46
N LYS A 113 -5.76 -9.38 -6.49
CA LYS A 113 -5.82 -10.25 -7.66
C LYS A 113 -4.75 -9.81 -8.65
N PRO A 114 -3.76 -10.66 -8.98
CA PRO A 114 -2.78 -10.32 -10.00
C PRO A 114 -3.49 -10.05 -11.33
N THR A 115 -3.12 -8.94 -11.96
CA THR A 115 -3.69 -8.48 -13.24
C THR A 115 -2.57 -8.14 -14.22
N PRO A 116 -1.82 -9.15 -14.69
CA PRO A 116 -0.93 -8.97 -15.82
C PRO A 116 -1.77 -8.57 -17.05
N PHE A 117 -1.21 -7.71 -17.88
CA PHE A 117 -1.81 -7.39 -19.17
C PHE A 117 -1.73 -8.62 -20.09
N PRO A 118 -2.67 -8.77 -21.05
CA PRO A 118 -2.69 -9.86 -22.03
C PRO A 118 -1.59 -9.68 -23.10
N MET A 119 -0.36 -9.46 -22.64
CA MET A 119 0.84 -9.14 -23.40
C MET A 119 1.99 -10.01 -22.90
N SER A 120 3.17 -9.91 -23.52
CA SER A 120 4.33 -10.67 -23.07
C SER A 120 4.81 -10.25 -21.67
N ILE A 121 5.61 -11.09 -21.02
CA ILE A 121 6.26 -10.77 -19.74
C ILE A 121 7.10 -9.51 -19.87
N TYR A 122 7.87 -9.38 -20.96
CA TYR A 122 8.65 -8.19 -21.24
C TYR A 122 7.77 -6.95 -21.38
N GLU A 123 6.72 -7.02 -22.21
CA GLU A 123 5.86 -5.85 -22.50
C GLU A 123 5.01 -5.45 -21.30
N ASN A 124 4.69 -6.38 -20.39
CA ASN A 124 4.07 -6.05 -19.11
C ASN A 124 4.89 -5.01 -18.32
N ILE A 125 6.21 -5.06 -18.41
CA ILE A 125 7.12 -4.17 -17.68
C ILE A 125 7.52 -2.97 -18.55
N ALA A 126 7.97 -3.24 -19.79
CA ALA A 126 8.45 -2.22 -20.71
C ALA A 126 7.39 -1.16 -21.05
N PHE A 127 6.12 -1.56 -21.12
CA PHE A 127 5.02 -0.63 -21.41
C PHE A 127 4.96 0.52 -20.41
N GLY A 128 5.03 0.25 -19.10
CA GLY A 128 4.96 1.27 -18.06
C GLY A 128 6.12 2.27 -18.15
N ILE A 129 7.33 1.77 -18.39
CA ILE A 129 8.53 2.61 -18.53
C ILE A 129 8.38 3.57 -19.71
N ARG A 130 7.95 3.07 -20.88
CA ARG A 130 7.82 3.88 -22.11
C ARG A 130 6.78 4.99 -22.02
N LEU A 131 5.84 4.94 -21.07
CA LEU A 131 4.86 6.00 -20.85
C LEU A 131 5.47 7.26 -20.23
N TYR A 132 6.55 7.11 -19.46
CA TYR A 132 7.15 8.20 -18.69
C TYR A 132 8.60 8.51 -19.09
N GLU A 133 9.31 7.52 -19.65
CA GLU A 133 10.73 7.62 -20.01
C GLU A 133 10.96 7.23 -21.47
N LYS A 134 11.95 7.88 -22.10
CA LYS A 134 12.47 7.51 -23.42
C LYS A 134 13.85 6.90 -23.24
N LEU A 135 13.90 5.59 -23.14
CA LEU A 135 15.14 4.82 -23.00
C LEU A 135 15.60 4.24 -24.34
N SER A 136 16.91 4.07 -24.51
CA SER A 136 17.43 3.20 -25.56
C SER A 136 17.00 1.75 -25.31
N ARG A 137 17.07 0.92 -26.35
CA ARG A 137 16.70 -0.50 -26.22
C ARG A 137 17.53 -1.21 -25.14
N SER A 138 18.84 -0.94 -25.08
CA SER A 138 19.72 -1.57 -24.11
C SER A 138 19.38 -1.17 -22.66
N GLU A 139 19.05 0.10 -22.44
CA GLU A 139 18.64 0.59 -21.11
C GLU A 139 17.29 0.00 -20.70
N LEU A 140 16.35 -0.10 -21.65
CA LEU A 140 15.04 -0.70 -21.41
C LEU A 140 15.17 -2.20 -21.07
N ASP A 141 15.99 -2.94 -21.82
CA ASP A 141 16.27 -4.36 -21.55
C ASP A 141 16.88 -4.55 -20.16
N GLY A 142 17.87 -3.73 -19.80
CA GLY A 142 18.48 -3.73 -18.48
C GLY A 142 17.49 -3.39 -17.35
N ARG A 143 16.58 -2.43 -17.58
CA ARG A 143 15.53 -2.08 -16.62
C ARG A 143 14.54 -3.23 -16.42
N VAL A 144 14.11 -3.88 -17.49
CA VAL A 144 13.19 -5.02 -17.44
C VAL A 144 13.84 -6.18 -16.68
N GLU A 145 15.09 -6.53 -17.00
CA GLU A 145 15.82 -7.57 -16.28
C GLU A 145 15.99 -7.22 -14.80
N SER A 146 16.42 -6.00 -14.48
CA SER A 146 16.57 -5.53 -13.11
C SER A 146 15.27 -5.66 -12.31
N ALA A 147 14.14 -5.22 -12.88
CA ALA A 147 12.84 -5.34 -12.23
C ALA A 147 12.42 -6.80 -12.00
N LEU A 148 12.66 -7.69 -12.97
CA LEU A 148 12.36 -9.12 -12.82
C LEU A 148 13.25 -9.80 -11.77
N ARG A 149 14.52 -9.40 -11.67
CA ARG A 149 15.45 -9.91 -10.66
C ARG A 149 15.04 -9.45 -9.27
N ARG A 150 14.81 -8.15 -9.12
CA ARG A 150 14.34 -7.57 -7.85
C ARG A 150 13.05 -8.23 -7.42
N ALA A 151 12.10 -8.49 -8.32
CA ALA A 151 10.87 -9.18 -7.98
C ALA A 151 11.01 -10.72 -7.86
N ALA A 152 12.22 -11.28 -7.71
CA ALA A 152 12.47 -12.72 -7.58
C ALA A 152 11.76 -13.58 -8.64
N LEU A 153 11.74 -13.12 -9.89
CA LEU A 153 11.05 -13.77 -11.02
C LEU A 153 12.00 -14.13 -12.17
N TRP A 154 13.14 -13.45 -12.28
CA TRP A 154 14.06 -13.58 -13.41
C TRP A 154 14.45 -15.03 -13.73
N ASP A 155 14.89 -15.80 -12.74
CA ASP A 155 15.35 -17.18 -12.98
C ASP A 155 14.24 -18.11 -13.48
N GLU A 156 12.97 -17.75 -13.25
CA GLU A 156 11.80 -18.52 -13.67
C GLU A 156 11.30 -18.12 -15.08
N VAL A 157 11.64 -16.91 -15.57
CA VAL A 157 11.07 -16.32 -16.79
C VAL A 157 12.06 -15.74 -17.80
N GLY A 158 13.34 -15.59 -17.44
CA GLY A 158 14.34 -14.88 -18.26
C GLY A 158 14.55 -15.48 -19.65
N ASN A 159 14.31 -16.78 -19.82
CA ASN A 159 14.37 -17.47 -21.12
C ASN A 159 13.06 -17.45 -21.92
N LYS A 160 11.98 -16.87 -21.39
CA LYS A 160 10.64 -16.88 -22.00
C LYS A 160 9.94 -15.53 -21.91
N LEU A 161 10.70 -14.44 -21.99
CA LEU A 161 10.20 -13.06 -21.89
C LEU A 161 9.12 -12.70 -22.92
N SER A 162 9.07 -13.40 -24.06
CA SER A 162 8.04 -13.26 -25.10
C SER A 162 6.73 -13.99 -24.79
N ALA A 163 6.72 -14.91 -23.82
CA ALA A 163 5.51 -15.63 -23.41
C ALA A 163 4.49 -14.67 -22.77
N ASN A 164 3.21 -15.03 -22.86
CA ASN A 164 2.13 -14.21 -22.32
C ASN A 164 2.18 -14.18 -20.77
N GLY A 165 2.11 -13.00 -20.16
CA GLY A 165 2.12 -12.87 -18.70
C GLY A 165 0.97 -13.59 -17.99
N MET A 166 -0.17 -13.79 -18.68
CA MET A 166 -1.32 -14.54 -18.14
C MET A 166 -1.08 -16.05 -18.06
N SER A 167 -0.04 -16.60 -18.71
CA SER A 167 0.26 -18.04 -18.63
C SER A 167 1.08 -18.42 -17.39
N LEU A 168 1.49 -17.44 -16.58
CA LEU A 168 2.24 -17.66 -15.34
C LEU A 168 1.34 -18.19 -14.22
N SER A 169 1.92 -18.84 -13.20
CA SER A 169 1.19 -19.21 -11.99
C SER A 169 0.75 -17.97 -11.20
N GLY A 170 -0.23 -18.10 -10.30
CA GLY A 170 -0.74 -16.94 -9.51
C GLY A 170 0.37 -16.17 -8.77
N GLY A 171 1.30 -16.88 -8.12
CA GLY A 171 2.44 -16.25 -7.44
C GLY A 171 3.42 -15.58 -8.42
N GLN A 172 3.67 -16.18 -9.58
CA GLN A 172 4.49 -15.58 -10.63
C GLN A 172 3.84 -14.35 -11.26
N GLN A 173 2.51 -14.39 -11.50
CA GLN A 173 1.76 -13.23 -11.99
C GLN A 173 1.80 -12.08 -10.98
N GLN A 174 1.73 -12.38 -9.68
CA GLN A 174 1.85 -11.37 -8.64
C GLN A 174 3.24 -10.75 -8.67
N ARG A 175 4.31 -11.55 -8.67
CA ARG A 175 5.69 -11.05 -8.79
C ARG A 175 5.91 -10.26 -10.09
N LEU A 176 5.26 -10.63 -11.21
CA LEU A 176 5.28 -9.83 -12.44
C LEU A 176 4.60 -8.47 -12.27
N CYS A 177 3.47 -8.40 -11.56
CA CYS A 177 2.81 -7.13 -11.24
C CYS A 177 3.69 -6.24 -10.33
N ILE A 178 4.43 -6.85 -9.41
CA ILE A 178 5.42 -6.13 -8.57
C ILE A 178 6.58 -5.63 -9.43
N ALA A 179 7.17 -6.48 -10.28
CA ALA A 179 8.22 -6.11 -11.23
C ALA A 179 7.79 -4.93 -12.11
N ARG A 180 6.58 -4.98 -12.66
CA ARG A 180 5.99 -3.88 -13.44
C ARG A 180 5.90 -2.58 -12.63
N THR A 181 5.55 -2.68 -11.35
CA THR A 181 5.41 -1.51 -10.46
C THR A 181 6.77 -0.89 -10.15
N ILE A 182 7.76 -1.69 -9.75
CA ILE A 182 9.09 -1.20 -9.39
C ILE A 182 9.91 -0.69 -10.59
N ALA A 183 9.61 -1.17 -11.79
CA ALA A 183 10.30 -0.77 -13.02
C ALA A 183 10.11 0.72 -13.36
N VAL A 184 9.00 1.31 -12.93
CA VAL A 184 8.68 2.74 -13.08
C VAL A 184 9.35 3.59 -11.98
N GLN A 185 10.02 2.95 -11.02
CA GLN A 185 10.69 3.60 -9.89
C GLN A 185 9.78 4.57 -9.11
N PRO A 186 8.64 4.08 -8.57
CA PRO A 186 7.77 4.92 -7.76
C PRO A 186 8.49 5.35 -6.47
N GLU A 187 7.96 6.34 -5.80
CA GLU A 187 8.45 6.78 -4.49
C GLU A 187 7.72 6.06 -3.35
N VAL A 188 6.48 5.59 -3.63
CA VAL A 188 5.65 4.82 -2.70
C VAL A 188 5.06 3.60 -3.41
N ILE A 189 5.05 2.44 -2.74
CA ILE A 189 4.40 1.22 -3.23
C ILE A 189 3.24 0.85 -2.31
N LEU A 190 2.08 0.68 -2.90
CA LEU A 190 0.85 0.29 -2.22
C LEU A 190 0.53 -1.18 -2.54
N PHE A 191 0.44 -2.02 -1.52
CA PHE A 191 0.03 -3.41 -1.66
C PHE A 191 -1.36 -3.63 -1.05
N ASP A 192 -2.34 -4.00 -1.87
CA ASP A 192 -3.69 -4.35 -1.40
C ASP A 192 -3.77 -5.87 -1.28
N GLU A 193 -3.56 -6.43 -0.08
CA GLU A 193 -3.60 -7.87 0.21
C GLU A 193 -2.74 -8.75 -0.73
N PRO A 194 -1.43 -8.48 -0.87
CA PRO A 194 -0.62 -9.02 -1.95
C PRO A 194 -0.47 -10.55 -1.92
N CYS A 195 -0.71 -11.20 -0.78
CA CYS A 195 -0.51 -12.63 -0.57
C CYS A 195 -1.79 -13.43 -0.28
N SER A 196 -2.98 -12.82 -0.32
CA SER A 196 -4.20 -13.46 0.20
C SER A 196 -4.62 -14.74 -0.52
N ALA A 197 -4.22 -14.90 -1.78
CA ALA A 197 -4.62 -16.01 -2.66
C ALA A 197 -3.42 -16.86 -3.10
N LEU A 198 -2.30 -16.78 -2.38
CA LEU A 198 -1.05 -17.44 -2.75
C LEU A 198 -0.71 -18.60 -1.83
N ASP A 199 0.03 -19.56 -2.37
CA ASP A 199 0.60 -20.64 -1.58
C ASP A 199 1.69 -20.13 -0.60
N PRO A 200 2.06 -20.91 0.43
CA PRO A 200 3.05 -20.47 1.42
C PRO A 200 4.43 -20.14 0.84
N ILE A 201 4.87 -20.84 -0.21
CA ILE A 201 6.19 -20.60 -0.83
C ILE A 201 6.16 -19.27 -1.57
N SER A 202 5.11 -19.02 -2.36
CA SER A 202 4.92 -17.73 -3.03
C SER A 202 4.76 -16.58 -2.05
N THR A 203 4.08 -16.82 -0.92
CA THR A 203 3.93 -15.83 0.17
C THR A 203 5.27 -15.45 0.76
N ALA A 204 6.11 -16.41 1.13
CA ALA A 204 7.44 -16.16 1.69
C ALA A 204 8.31 -15.32 0.74
N LYS A 205 8.34 -15.66 -0.56
CA LYS A 205 9.07 -14.89 -1.58
C LYS A 205 8.62 -13.43 -1.67
N ILE A 206 7.33 -13.15 -1.49
CA ILE A 206 6.82 -11.76 -1.51
C ILE A 206 7.12 -11.04 -0.20
N GLU A 207 7.11 -11.73 0.93
CA GLU A 207 7.51 -11.14 2.22
C GLU A 207 8.99 -10.76 2.23
N GLU A 208 9.88 -11.62 1.75
CA GLU A 208 11.31 -11.32 1.55
C GLU A 208 11.49 -10.14 0.58
N LEU A 209 10.75 -10.14 -0.53
CA LEU A 209 10.77 -9.04 -1.48
C LEU A 209 10.38 -7.70 -0.85
N ILE A 210 9.33 -7.67 -0.02
CA ILE A 210 8.91 -6.43 0.65
C ILE A 210 10.01 -5.93 1.60
N ASP A 211 10.69 -6.86 2.28
CA ASP A 211 11.81 -6.52 3.17
C ASP A 211 12.97 -5.90 2.41
N GLU A 212 13.32 -6.43 1.23
CA GLU A 212 14.36 -5.86 0.35
C GLU A 212 13.94 -4.51 -0.25
N LEU A 213 12.67 -4.37 -0.64
CA LEU A 213 12.16 -3.15 -1.29
C LEU A 213 12.09 -1.96 -0.33
N LYS A 214 11.93 -2.17 0.98
CA LYS A 214 11.77 -1.07 1.94
C LYS A 214 12.99 -0.16 2.03
N ASP A 215 14.17 -0.67 1.66
CA ASP A 215 15.42 0.11 1.64
C ASP A 215 15.36 1.23 0.59
N ASP A 216 14.60 1.05 -0.49
CA ASP A 216 14.46 2.03 -1.58
C ASP A 216 13.10 2.74 -1.59
N TYR A 217 12.05 2.11 -1.06
CA TYR A 217 10.67 2.56 -1.21
C TYR A 217 9.95 2.75 0.13
N THR A 218 9.07 3.75 0.21
CA THR A 218 8.02 3.74 1.25
C THR A 218 6.93 2.76 0.86
N ILE A 219 6.56 1.87 1.78
CA ILE A 219 5.62 0.80 1.49
C ILE A 219 4.40 0.89 2.41
N VAL A 220 3.21 0.75 1.83
CA VAL A 220 1.97 0.58 2.58
C VAL A 220 1.35 -0.74 2.18
N ILE A 221 1.08 -1.62 3.14
CA ILE A 221 0.48 -2.92 2.91
C ILE A 221 -0.84 -3.06 3.65
N VAL A 222 -1.91 -3.37 2.94
CA VAL A 222 -3.16 -3.86 3.53
C VAL A 222 -3.06 -5.36 3.67
N THR A 223 -3.31 -5.89 4.86
CA THR A 223 -3.37 -7.34 5.08
C THR A 223 -4.32 -7.68 6.22
N HIS A 224 -4.95 -8.84 6.11
CA HIS A 224 -5.70 -9.48 7.19
C HIS A 224 -4.91 -10.62 7.85
N ASN A 225 -3.69 -10.90 7.38
CA ASN A 225 -2.79 -11.87 7.99
C ASN A 225 -1.91 -11.16 9.02
N MET A 226 -2.22 -11.37 10.30
CA MET A 226 -1.55 -10.69 11.41
C MET A 226 -0.09 -11.10 11.54
N GLN A 227 0.23 -12.36 11.24
CA GLN A 227 1.59 -12.86 11.27
C GLN A 227 2.42 -12.24 10.14
N GLN A 228 1.84 -12.02 8.96
CA GLN A 228 2.48 -11.27 7.89
C GLN A 228 2.74 -9.83 8.32
N ALA A 229 1.72 -9.11 8.81
CA ALA A 229 1.88 -7.73 9.29
C ALA A 229 3.02 -7.63 10.32
N ALA A 230 3.04 -8.53 11.31
CA ALA A 230 4.07 -8.57 12.33
C ALA A 230 5.49 -8.83 11.79
N ARG A 231 5.64 -9.61 10.72
CA ARG A 231 6.95 -9.92 10.11
C ARG A 231 7.49 -8.83 9.20
N VAL A 232 6.62 -8.19 8.40
CA VAL A 232 7.07 -7.34 7.28
C VAL A 232 7.01 -5.84 7.56
N SER A 233 6.34 -5.40 8.64
CA SER A 233 6.07 -3.98 8.86
C SER A 233 6.89 -3.34 9.99
N ASP A 234 7.31 -2.09 9.79
CA ASP A 234 7.90 -1.25 10.84
C ASP A 234 6.82 -0.60 11.71
N PHE A 235 5.71 -0.19 11.07
CA PHE A 235 4.56 0.44 11.72
C PHE A 235 3.27 -0.31 11.39
N THR A 236 2.32 -0.29 12.31
CA THR A 236 1.01 -0.91 12.11
C THR A 236 -0.11 0.06 12.49
N ALA A 237 -1.07 0.22 11.58
CA ALA A 237 -2.31 0.96 11.77
C ALA A 237 -3.47 -0.02 11.87
N PHE A 238 -4.16 -0.02 13.02
CA PHE A 238 -5.38 -0.78 13.21
C PHE A 238 -6.60 0.07 12.84
N MET A 239 -7.35 -0.38 11.84
CA MET A 239 -8.57 0.24 11.38
C MET A 239 -9.80 -0.51 11.88
N TYR A 240 -10.79 0.23 12.38
CA TYR A 240 -12.04 -0.33 12.87
C TYR A 240 -13.22 0.58 12.55
N LEU A 241 -14.26 0.05 11.88
CA LEU A 241 -15.50 0.78 11.53
C LEU A 241 -15.29 2.15 10.85
N GLY A 242 -14.27 2.25 9.99
CA GLY A 242 -13.93 3.47 9.25
C GLY A 242 -13.03 4.44 10.01
N GLU A 243 -12.55 4.09 11.21
CA GLU A 243 -11.70 4.93 12.05
C GLU A 243 -10.30 4.30 12.20
N LEU A 244 -9.30 5.16 12.42
CA LEU A 244 -7.97 4.74 12.85
C LEU A 244 -8.01 4.56 14.38
N ALA A 245 -8.16 3.32 14.83
CA ALA A 245 -8.26 3.02 16.26
C ALA A 245 -6.91 3.10 16.96
N GLU A 246 -5.84 2.62 16.32
CA GLU A 246 -4.49 2.68 16.87
C GLU A 246 -3.43 2.73 15.78
N PHE A 247 -2.34 3.45 16.02
CA PHE A 247 -1.18 3.53 15.13
C PHE A 247 0.11 3.73 15.92
N ASP A 248 1.01 2.76 15.84
CA ASP A 248 2.29 2.76 16.55
C ASP A 248 3.31 1.85 15.81
N SER A 249 4.52 1.70 16.37
CA SER A 249 5.46 0.70 15.88
C SER A 249 4.82 -0.69 15.90
N THR A 250 5.16 -1.52 14.92
CA THR A 250 4.62 -2.88 14.82
C THR A 250 4.92 -3.68 16.08
N THR A 251 6.11 -3.53 16.66
CA THR A 251 6.45 -4.16 17.94
C THR A 251 5.49 -3.75 19.05
N THR A 252 5.18 -2.46 19.22
CA THR A 252 4.22 -2.00 20.23
C THR A 252 2.84 -2.59 19.98
N ILE A 253 2.33 -2.49 18.75
CA ILE A 253 0.98 -2.98 18.41
C ILE A 253 0.83 -4.47 18.71
N PHE A 254 1.83 -5.30 18.43
CA PHE A 254 1.75 -6.76 18.61
C PHE A 254 2.13 -7.25 20.02
N THR A 255 2.73 -6.42 20.87
CA THR A 255 3.18 -6.82 22.22
C THR A 255 2.41 -6.14 23.35
N SER A 256 2.13 -4.84 23.21
CA SER A 256 1.49 -4.03 24.25
C SER A 256 0.61 -2.93 23.64
N PRO A 257 -0.43 -3.29 22.85
CA PRO A 257 -1.37 -2.32 22.31
C PRO A 257 -2.13 -1.61 23.43
N LYS A 258 -2.44 -0.33 23.21
CA LYS A 258 -3.15 0.53 24.15
C LYS A 258 -4.66 0.45 23.99
N ASP A 259 -5.15 0.19 22.77
CA ASP A 259 -6.59 0.02 22.52
C ASP A 259 -6.99 -1.44 22.71
N LYS A 260 -8.01 -1.66 23.54
CA LYS A 260 -8.55 -3.00 23.82
C LYS A 260 -9.04 -3.72 22.55
N ARG A 261 -9.62 -2.98 21.61
CA ARG A 261 -10.09 -3.53 20.32
C ARG A 261 -8.91 -4.03 19.49
N THR A 262 -7.79 -3.31 19.50
CA THR A 262 -6.55 -3.77 18.86
C THR A 262 -6.08 -5.08 19.51
N GLN A 263 -6.03 -5.13 20.85
CA GLN A 263 -5.63 -6.32 21.59
C GLN A 263 -6.53 -7.53 21.29
N ASP A 264 -7.84 -7.35 21.30
CA ASP A 264 -8.80 -8.40 21.01
C ASP A 264 -8.64 -8.90 19.56
N TYR A 265 -8.34 -8.00 18.61
CA TYR A 265 -8.16 -8.35 17.20
C TYR A 265 -6.90 -9.18 16.97
N ILE A 266 -5.75 -8.71 17.46
CA ILE A 266 -4.46 -9.40 17.23
C ILE A 266 -4.37 -10.74 17.97
N THR A 267 -5.10 -10.90 19.08
CA THR A 267 -5.13 -12.16 19.86
C THR A 267 -6.21 -13.13 19.36
N GLY A 268 -6.98 -12.77 18.33
CA GLY A 268 -8.03 -13.61 17.76
C GLY A 268 -9.28 -13.74 18.65
N ARG A 269 -9.47 -12.83 19.60
CA ARG A 269 -10.67 -12.75 20.47
C ARG A 269 -11.78 -11.89 19.85
N PHE A 270 -11.65 -11.56 18.57
CA PHE A 270 -12.58 -10.72 17.84
C PHE A 270 -13.81 -11.55 17.41
N GLY A 271 -14.93 -11.37 18.12
CA GLY A 271 -16.21 -12.05 17.90
C GLY A 271 -17.29 -11.52 18.82
#